data_AF-A0A1V3BWU2-F1
#
_entry.id   AF-A0A1V3BWU2-F1
#
_cell.length_a   1.000
_cell.length_b   1.000
_cell.length_c   1.000
_cell.angle_alpha   90.00
_cell.angle_beta   90.00
_cell.angle_gamma   90.00
#
_symmetry.space_group_name_H-M   'P 1'
#
loop_
_entity.id
_entity.type
_entity.pdbx_description
1 polymer ?
#
loop_
_entity_poly.entity_id
_entity_poly.type
_entity_poly.pdbx_seq_one_letter_code
_entity_poly.pdbx_strand_id
1 'polypeptide(L)'
;MPSILRRTRAVAEHIQRQSGGEATHLACVRFFHALRAYENAWGSTPDRLRLSLEELRRATTDLTGDPDTFRRACRDPRHQGVPQSLDEPLAEQLRAFLSVPA
;
A
#
# COMPACT_ATOMS: atom_id res chain seq x y z
N MET A 1 0.97 18.64 3.69
CA MET A 1 -0.33 17.94 3.58
C MET A 1 -0.35 16.78 4.56
N PRO A 2 -1.45 16.55 5.30
CA PRO A 2 -1.59 15.31 6.06
C PRO A 2 -1.54 14.12 5.08
N SER A 3 -0.63 13.18 5.32
CA SER A 3 -0.62 11.90 4.61
C SER A 3 -1.99 11.25 4.78
N ILE A 4 -2.61 10.84 3.66
CA ILE A 4 -3.90 10.16 3.65
C ILE A 4 -3.70 8.68 4.03
N LEU A 5 -2.49 8.15 3.82
CA LEU A 5 -2.13 6.76 4.03
C LEU A 5 -1.11 6.58 5.18
N ARG A 6 -1.37 7.22 6.33
CA ARG A 6 -0.44 7.26 7.47
C ARG A 6 -0.21 5.88 8.06
N ARG A 7 -1.28 5.11 8.20
CA ARG A 7 -1.22 3.79 8.84
C ARG A 7 -0.49 2.80 7.95
N THR A 8 -0.79 2.83 6.66
CA THR A 8 -0.06 2.10 5.62
C THR A 8 1.43 2.39 5.68
N ARG A 9 1.81 3.68 5.71
CA ARG A 9 3.22 4.08 5.80
C ARG A 9 3.89 3.52 7.06
N ALA A 10 3.23 3.64 8.22
CA ALA A 10 3.78 3.16 9.48
C ALA A 10 4.04 1.64 9.48
N VAL A 11 3.14 0.84 8.89
CA VAL A 11 3.33 -0.62 8.78
C VAL A 11 4.46 -0.96 7.79
N ALA A 12 4.51 -0.30 6.63
CA ALA A 12 5.60 -0.52 5.67
C ALA A 12 6.98 -0.13 6.24
N GLU A 13 7.06 0.93 7.05
CA GLU A 13 8.30 1.31 7.73
C GLU A 13 8.72 0.27 8.77
N HIS A 14 7.75 -0.34 9.45
CA HIS A 14 8.02 -1.45 10.35
C HIS A 14 8.58 -2.66 9.60
N ILE A 15 7.98 -3.06 8.47
CA ILE A 15 8.50 -4.13 7.59
C ILE A 15 9.94 -3.84 7.17
N GLN A 16 10.22 -2.62 6.70
CA GLN A 16 11.57 -2.23 6.29
C GLN A 16 12.59 -2.31 7.43
N ARG A 17 12.22 -1.91 8.66
CA ARG A 17 13.11 -1.98 9.84
C ARG A 17 13.35 -3.40 10.32
N GLN A 18 12.37 -4.30 10.15
CA GLN A 18 12.49 -5.71 10.55
C GLN A 18 13.18 -6.58 9.50
N SER A 19 13.16 -6.18 8.24
CA SER A 19 13.75 -6.96 7.16
C SER A 19 15.26 -6.68 7.00
N GLY A 20 16.08 -7.72 7.15
CA GLY A 20 17.51 -7.69 6.81
C GLY A 20 17.83 -8.01 5.33
N GLY A 21 16.83 -8.39 4.53
CA GLY A 21 17.02 -8.80 3.14
C GLY A 21 17.02 -7.65 2.13
N GLU A 22 18.01 -7.63 1.24
CA GLU A 22 18.14 -6.61 0.17
C GLU A 22 16.94 -6.58 -0.78
N ALA A 23 16.38 -7.75 -1.13
CA ALA A 23 15.20 -7.84 -1.99
C ALA A 23 13.97 -7.17 -1.37
N THR A 24 13.71 -7.41 -0.08
CA THR A 24 12.62 -6.78 0.66
C THR A 24 12.85 -5.28 0.85
N HIS A 25 14.11 -4.85 1.02
CA HIS A 25 14.45 -3.44 1.07
C HIS A 25 14.08 -2.72 -0.24
N LEU A 26 14.43 -3.31 -1.38
CA LEU A 26 14.07 -2.77 -2.69
C LEU A 26 12.55 -2.74 -2.90
N ALA A 27 11.83 -3.78 -2.47
CA ALA A 27 10.37 -3.82 -2.52
C ALA A 27 9.74 -2.71 -1.66
N CYS A 28 10.23 -2.50 -0.44
CA CYS A 28 9.80 -1.40 0.43
C CYS A 28 10.04 -0.02 -0.21
N VAL A 29 11.21 0.20 -0.83
CA VAL A 29 11.52 1.47 -1.51
C VAL A 29 10.54 1.73 -2.67
N ARG A 30 10.30 0.72 -3.51
CA ARG A 30 9.32 0.80 -4.60
C ARG A 30 7.92 1.11 -4.08
N PHE A 31 7.52 0.45 -2.99
CA PHE A 31 6.25 0.67 -2.32
C PHE A 31 6.10 2.10 -1.82
N PHE A 32 7.09 2.65 -1.11
CA PHE A 32 7.03 4.04 -0.63
C PHE A 32 6.99 5.06 -1.76
N HIS A 33 7.71 4.80 -2.85
CA HIS A 33 7.66 5.66 -4.03
C HIS A 33 6.27 5.68 -4.66
N ALA A 34 5.66 4.49 -4.84
CA ALA A 34 4.31 4.38 -5.39
C ALA A 34 3.24 4.98 -4.46
N LEU A 35 3.39 4.79 -3.14
CA LEU A 35 2.51 5.37 -2.12
C LEU A 35 2.51 6.90 -2.20
N ARG A 36 3.71 7.50 -2.32
CA ARG A 36 3.87 8.95 -2.45
C ARG A 36 3.35 9.47 -3.77
N ALA A 37 3.57 8.74 -4.88
CA ALA A 37 3.02 9.11 -6.19
C ALA A 37 1.49 9.13 -6.16
N TYR A 38 0.89 8.12 -5.51
CA TYR A 38 -0.55 8.06 -5.30
C TYR A 38 -1.06 9.22 -4.45
N GLU A 39 -0.46 9.50 -3.29
CA GLU A 39 -0.80 10.65 -2.44
C GLU A 39 -0.75 11.98 -3.21
N ASN A 40 0.26 12.17 -4.08
CA ASN A 40 0.38 13.38 -4.91
C ASN A 40 -0.66 13.45 -6.03
N ALA A 41 -1.16 12.31 -6.51
CA ALA A 41 -2.11 12.24 -7.60
C ALA A 41 -3.56 12.56 -7.17
N TRP A 42 -3.86 12.60 -5.86
CA TRP A 42 -5.18 12.95 -5.33
C TRP A 42 -5.67 14.36 -5.73
N GLY A 43 -4.76 15.30 -5.96
CA GLY A 43 -5.08 16.64 -6.48
C GLY A 43 -4.90 16.78 -7.99
N SER A 44 -4.65 15.68 -8.71
CA SER A 44 -4.34 15.66 -10.14
C SER A 44 -5.51 15.15 -11.00
N THR A 45 -5.28 14.99 -12.30
CA THR A 45 -6.25 14.41 -13.23
C THR A 45 -6.63 12.97 -12.86
N PRO A 46 -7.87 12.53 -13.15
CA PRO A 46 -8.32 11.17 -12.88
C PRO A 46 -7.42 10.09 -13.49
N ASP A 47 -6.87 10.31 -14.69
CA ASP A 47 -5.95 9.38 -15.34
C ASP A 47 -4.65 9.18 -14.54
N ARG A 48 -4.11 10.28 -13.99
CA ARG A 48 -2.89 10.23 -13.17
C ARG A 48 -3.14 9.52 -11.84
N LEU A 49 -4.31 9.73 -11.25
CA LEU A 49 -4.74 9.00 -10.06
C LEU A 49 -4.88 7.50 -10.33
N ARG A 50 -5.48 7.12 -11.46
CA ARG A 50 -5.63 5.73 -11.88
C ARG A 50 -4.28 5.06 -12.10
N LEU A 51 -3.37 5.70 -12.83
CA LEU A 51 -2.02 5.17 -13.05
C LEU A 51 -1.23 5.01 -11.74
N SER A 52 -1.31 6.01 -10.85
CA SER A 52 -0.62 5.93 -9.55
C SER A 52 -1.21 4.84 -8.65
N LEU A 53 -2.51 4.56 -8.76
CA LEU A 53 -3.16 3.46 -8.06
C LEU A 53 -2.72 2.08 -8.61
N GLU A 54 -2.53 1.94 -9.93
CA GLU A 54 -2.01 0.71 -10.52
C GLU A 54 -0.57 0.44 -10.12
N GLU A 55 0.27 1.47 -10.07
CA GLU A 55 1.65 1.37 -9.59
C GLU A 55 1.72 1.02 -8.11
N LEU A 56 0.85 1.62 -7.27
CA LEU A 56 0.74 1.25 -5.86
C LEU A 56 0.32 -0.22 -5.69
N ARG A 57 -0.60 -0.72 -6.52
CA ARG A 57 -0.99 -2.13 -6.52
C ARG A 57 0.17 -3.04 -6.87
N ARG A 58 0.91 -2.74 -7.94
CA ARG A 58 2.10 -3.53 -8.34
C ARG A 58 3.15 -3.56 -7.24
N ALA A 59 3.47 -2.42 -6.65
CA ALA A 59 4.45 -2.35 -5.57
C ALA A 59 3.98 -3.08 -4.31
N THR A 60 2.66 -3.12 -4.05
CA THR A 60 2.07 -3.94 -2.98
C THR A 60 2.28 -5.43 -3.30
N THR A 61 2.01 -5.86 -4.53
CA THR A 61 2.29 -7.24 -4.97
C THR A 61 3.75 -7.62 -4.81
N ASP A 62 4.67 -6.76 -5.24
CA ASP A 62 6.11 -7.01 -5.10
C ASP A 62 6.51 -7.17 -3.63
N LEU A 63 5.81 -6.48 -2.72
CA LEU A 63 6.09 -6.51 -1.28
C LEU A 63 5.40 -7.68 -0.55
N THR A 64 4.17 -8.06 -0.92
CA THR A 64 3.34 -9.03 -0.19
C THR A 64 3.04 -10.32 -0.96
N GLY A 65 3.41 -10.41 -2.23
CA GLY A 65 3.22 -11.58 -3.10
C GLY A 65 1.81 -11.75 -3.70
N ASP A 66 0.78 -11.04 -3.22
CA ASP A 66 -0.61 -11.19 -3.70
C ASP A 66 -1.37 -9.84 -3.85
N PRO A 67 -1.75 -9.43 -5.07
CA PRO A 67 -2.60 -8.26 -5.32
C PRO A 67 -4.10 -8.51 -5.10
N ASP A 68 -4.57 -9.76 -5.14
CA ASP A 68 -6.00 -10.04 -5.12
C ASP A 68 -6.60 -9.84 -3.73
N THR A 69 -5.82 -10.06 -2.68
CA THR A 69 -6.20 -9.72 -1.30
C THR A 69 -6.49 -8.22 -1.14
N PHE A 70 -5.62 -7.34 -1.66
CA PHE A 70 -5.87 -5.89 -1.68
C PHE A 70 -7.16 -5.54 -2.43
N ARG A 71 -7.37 -6.17 -3.59
CA ARG A 71 -8.54 -5.91 -4.43
C ARG A 71 -9.84 -6.34 -3.75
N ARG A 72 -9.82 -7.44 -3.00
CA ARG A 72 -10.96 -7.90 -2.19
C ARG A 72 -11.24 -6.94 -1.05
N ALA A 73 -10.21 -6.52 -0.33
CA ALA A 73 -10.36 -5.60 0.80
C ALA A 73 -10.87 -4.21 0.36
N CYS A 74 -10.45 -3.71 -0.81
CA CYS A 74 -11.01 -2.50 -1.44
C CYS A 74 -12.45 -2.65 -1.95
N ARG A 75 -12.89 -3.87 -2.24
CA ARG A 75 -14.25 -4.18 -2.77
C ARG A 75 -15.23 -4.53 -1.67
N ASP A 76 -14.77 -4.75 -0.44
CA ASP A 76 -15.64 -5.10 0.67
C ASP A 76 -16.62 -3.93 0.91
N PRO A 77 -17.93 -4.19 0.84
CA PRO A 77 -18.96 -3.15 0.96
C PRO A 77 -18.94 -2.43 2.31
N ARG A 78 -18.29 -2.98 3.35
CA ARG A 78 -18.04 -2.29 4.62
C ARG A 78 -17.08 -1.11 4.49
N HIS A 79 -16.32 -1.04 3.39
CA HIS A 79 -15.33 0.00 3.11
C HIS A 79 -15.80 1.01 2.03
N GLN A 80 -17.05 0.93 1.59
CA GLN A 80 -17.64 1.90 0.66
C GLN A 80 -18.04 3.19 1.39
N GLY A 81 -17.24 4.25 1.26
CA GLY A 81 -17.70 5.58 1.68
C GLY A 81 -16.67 6.67 1.95
N VAL A 82 -15.36 6.40 1.95
CA VAL A 82 -14.41 7.44 2.35
C VAL A 82 -13.10 7.34 1.57
N PRO A 83 -12.40 8.46 1.29
CA PRO A 83 -10.97 8.47 0.94
C PRO A 83 -10.03 7.74 1.93
N GLN A 84 -10.56 7.13 3.00
CA GLN A 84 -9.91 6.21 3.94
C GLN A 84 -9.97 4.73 3.51
N SER A 85 -10.66 4.39 2.42
CA SER A 85 -10.86 2.99 1.99
C SER A 85 -9.58 2.28 1.54
N LEU A 86 -8.48 3.01 1.34
CA LEU A 86 -7.18 2.44 0.97
C LEU A 86 -6.23 2.32 2.16
N ASP A 87 -6.32 3.19 3.18
CA ASP A 87 -5.33 3.20 4.28
C ASP A 87 -5.46 1.97 5.18
N GLU A 88 -6.67 1.66 5.66
CA GLU A 88 -6.86 0.52 6.57
C GLU A 88 -6.69 -0.83 5.87
N PRO A 89 -7.34 -1.09 4.72
CA PRO A 89 -7.24 -2.40 4.09
C PRO A 89 -5.83 -2.75 3.65
N LEU A 90 -5.05 -1.75 3.20
CA LEU A 90 -3.65 -1.95 2.84
C LEU A 90 -2.78 -2.17 4.07
N ALA A 91 -3.01 -1.41 5.15
CA ALA A 91 -2.30 -1.63 6.41
C ALA A 91 -2.57 -3.03 6.99
N GLU A 92 -3.80 -3.54 6.92
CA GLU A 92 -4.13 -4.90 7.35
C GLU A 92 -3.39 -5.96 6.53
N GLN A 93 -3.33 -5.80 5.21
CA GLN A 93 -2.59 -6.72 4.35
C GLN A 93 -1.10 -6.75 4.69
N LEU A 94 -0.49 -5.58 4.91
CA LEU A 94 0.91 -5.47 5.31
C LEU A 94 1.15 -6.09 6.70
N ARG A 95 0.20 -5.99 7.63
CA ARG A 95 0.27 -6.70 8.93
C ARG A 95 0.12 -8.21 8.78
N ALA A 96 -0.73 -8.68 7.87
CA ALA A 96 -0.88 -10.10 7.59
C ALA A 96 0.43 -10.69 7.07
N PHE A 97 1.13 -9.97 6.18
CA PHE A 97 2.47 -10.34 5.71
C PHE A 97 3.47 -10.51 6.88
N LEU A 98 3.46 -9.60 7.86
CA LEU A 98 4.29 -9.72 9.08
C LEU A 98 3.92 -10.90 9.98
N SER A 99 2.70 -11.44 9.85
CA SER A 99 2.15 -12.47 10.75
C SER A 99 2.33 -13.90 10.21
N VAL A 100 2.79 -14.05 8.97
CA VAL A 100 3.14 -15.37 8.42
C VAL A 100 4.51 -15.77 9.00
N PRO A 101 4.62 -16.87 9.76
CA PRO A 101 5.92 -17.36 10.20
C PRO A 101 6.77 -17.72 8.98
N ALA A 102 8.00 -17.20 8.95
CA ALA A 102 9.00 -17.45 7.91
C ALA A 102 9.39 -18.93 7.80
#